data_AF-U1NG57-F1
#
_entry.id   AF-U1NG57-F1
#
_cell.length_a   1.000
_cell.length_b   1.000
_cell.length_c   1.000
_cell.angle_alpha   90.00
_cell.angle_beta   90.00
_cell.angle_gamma   90.00
#
_symmetry.space_group_name_H-M   'P 1'
#
loop_
_entity.id
_entity.type
_entity.pdbx_description
1 polymer ?
#
loop_
_entity_poly.entity_id
_entity_poly.type
_entity_poly.pdbx_seq_one_letter_code
_entity_poly.pdbx_strand_id
1 'polypeptide(L)'
;MQVLGILGRDAGALCSDVVAQLDGTVAVIQTQQTTDQISTGAQTISPDVTTQYDLTNDGRWHANGENRNISDILDELSTTVDYTLVIGASSARIPTVALDTAVTDSNFGSESNHVVLSGESAATVDVSEVVAAVETAEPYITLSTLVERVKASSEAGRAGAIATFTGRVRARDDDDDPKTVSLRFETYDSVADDRMREIESELIERDGVFAVELFHKTGVINNGEDIVFVVVLAGHRQEAFETVSDGINRLKAEVPIFKHETTVEEDFWVHKRD
;
A
#
# COMPACT_ATOMS: atom_id res chain seq x y z
N MET A 1 -7.62 3.53 -2.34
CA MET A 1 -8.23 2.46 -1.53
C MET A 1 -7.87 2.69 -0.07
N GLN A 2 -8.81 2.58 0.84
CA GLN A 2 -8.57 2.55 2.28
C GLN A 2 -8.42 1.10 2.77
N VAL A 3 -7.54 0.87 3.74
CA VAL A 3 -7.24 -0.48 4.24
C VAL A 3 -7.29 -0.51 5.76
N LEU A 4 -7.99 -1.50 6.30
CA LEU A 4 -8.08 -1.72 7.75
C LEU A 4 -7.92 -3.21 8.09
N GLY A 5 -7.03 -3.52 9.01
CA GLY A 5 -6.90 -4.82 9.64
C GLY A 5 -7.89 -5.01 10.78
N ILE A 6 -8.41 -6.21 10.97
CA ILE A 6 -9.23 -6.59 12.13
C ILE A 6 -8.67 -7.88 12.73
N LEU A 7 -8.29 -7.81 14.01
CA LEU A 7 -7.75 -8.93 14.78
C LEU A 7 -8.68 -9.28 15.94
N GLY A 8 -8.62 -10.54 16.39
CA GLY A 8 -9.42 -11.07 17.51
C GLY A 8 -10.48 -12.09 17.06
N ARG A 9 -11.11 -12.76 18.03
CA ARG A 9 -11.96 -13.94 17.76
C ARG A 9 -13.21 -13.63 16.95
N ASP A 10 -13.81 -12.46 17.20
CA ASP A 10 -15.05 -12.03 16.55
C ASP A 10 -14.80 -11.06 15.38
N ALA A 11 -13.59 -11.04 14.82
CA ALA A 11 -13.20 -10.12 13.75
C ALA A 11 -14.12 -10.19 12.51
N GLY A 12 -14.64 -11.38 12.17
CA GLY A 12 -15.60 -11.54 11.07
C GLY A 12 -16.97 -10.91 11.34
N ALA A 13 -17.43 -10.89 12.59
CA ALA A 13 -18.68 -10.21 12.97
C ALA A 13 -18.51 -8.69 12.83
N LEU A 14 -17.42 -8.14 13.41
CA LEU A 14 -17.13 -6.71 13.27
C LEU A 14 -16.94 -6.31 11.80
N CYS A 15 -16.25 -7.13 11.00
CA CYS A 15 -16.09 -6.87 9.57
C CYS A 15 -17.45 -6.73 8.87
N SER A 16 -18.42 -7.59 9.19
CA SER A 16 -19.75 -7.55 8.59
C SER A 16 -20.50 -6.26 8.96
N ASP A 17 -20.40 -5.84 10.22
CA ASP A 17 -21.04 -4.61 10.71
C ASP A 17 -20.42 -3.34 10.11
N VAL A 18 -19.09 -3.32 9.93
CA VAL A 18 -18.37 -2.22 9.26
C VAL A 18 -18.73 -2.15 7.79
N VAL A 19 -18.71 -3.27 7.06
CA VAL A 19 -19.08 -3.33 5.62
C VAL A 19 -20.47 -2.77 5.38
N ALA A 20 -21.43 -3.02 6.29
CA ALA A 20 -22.79 -2.51 6.17
C ALA A 20 -22.91 -0.98 6.27
N GLN A 21 -21.87 -0.29 6.74
CA GLN A 21 -21.85 1.16 6.94
C GLN A 21 -20.90 1.90 5.97
N LEU A 22 -20.05 1.19 5.22
CA LEU A 22 -19.15 1.80 4.24
C LEU A 22 -19.89 2.16 2.94
N ASP A 23 -19.61 3.35 2.41
CA ASP A 23 -20.11 3.79 1.11
C ASP A 23 -19.04 3.58 0.02
N GLY A 24 -19.15 2.45 -0.68
CA GLY A 24 -18.25 2.11 -1.78
C GLY A 24 -18.12 0.61 -2.02
N THR A 25 -17.21 0.24 -2.91
CA THR A 25 -16.86 -1.15 -3.19
C THR A 25 -15.89 -1.67 -2.13
N VAL A 26 -16.18 -2.85 -1.58
CA VAL A 26 -15.40 -3.44 -0.48
C VAL A 26 -14.88 -4.81 -0.85
N ALA A 27 -13.59 -5.03 -0.63
CA ALA A 27 -12.97 -6.36 -0.62
C ALA A 27 -12.70 -6.81 0.83
N VAL A 28 -12.78 -8.12 1.07
CA VAL A 28 -12.41 -8.73 2.35
C VAL A 28 -11.33 -9.78 2.10
N ILE A 29 -10.20 -9.62 2.77
CA ILE A 29 -9.11 -10.61 2.80
C ILE A 29 -9.19 -11.30 4.15
N GLN A 30 -9.33 -12.62 4.17
CA GLN A 30 -9.31 -13.39 5.42
C GLN A 30 -8.12 -14.34 5.41
N THR A 31 -7.24 -14.22 6.40
CA THR A 31 -6.17 -15.18 6.62
C THR A 31 -6.71 -16.38 7.39
N GLN A 32 -6.53 -17.59 6.87
CA GLN A 32 -6.90 -18.83 7.56
C GLN A 32 -5.65 -19.52 8.10
N GLN A 33 -5.79 -20.23 9.22
CA GLN A 33 -4.72 -21.11 9.69
C GLN A 33 -4.68 -22.38 8.83
N THR A 34 -3.48 -22.87 8.56
CA THR A 34 -3.10 -23.93 7.59
C THR A 34 -3.87 -25.26 7.69
N THR A 35 -4.75 -25.44 8.68
CA THR A 35 -5.47 -26.71 8.92
C THR A 35 -6.84 -26.77 8.25
N ASP A 36 -7.40 -25.66 7.78
CA ASP A 36 -8.69 -25.67 7.09
C ASP A 36 -8.50 -25.95 5.60
N GLN A 37 -9.03 -27.10 5.14
CA GLN A 37 -9.18 -27.34 3.71
C GLN A 37 -10.15 -26.30 3.15
N ILE A 38 -9.67 -25.43 2.27
CA ILE A 38 -10.52 -24.58 1.43
C ILE A 38 -11.29 -25.54 0.49
N SER A 39 -12.47 -25.99 0.94
CA SER A 39 -13.37 -26.79 0.12
C SER A 39 -14.10 -25.86 -0.84
N THR A 40 -13.41 -25.38 -1.88
CA THR A 40 -14.09 -24.76 -3.02
C THR A 40 -14.56 -25.89 -3.92
N GLY A 41 -15.84 -25.88 -4.30
CA GLY A 41 -16.43 -26.88 -5.20
C GLY A 41 -15.88 -26.86 -6.62
N ALA A 42 -14.65 -26.39 -6.82
CA ALA A 42 -13.92 -26.36 -8.07
C ALA A 42 -13.46 -27.77 -8.45
N GLN A 43 -13.52 -28.09 -9.74
CA GLN A 43 -12.97 -29.35 -10.23
C GLN A 43 -11.45 -29.32 -10.03
N THR A 44 -10.92 -30.33 -9.35
CA THR A 44 -9.48 -30.50 -9.18
C THR A 44 -8.86 -30.78 -10.55
N ILE A 45 -8.19 -29.78 -11.13
CA ILE A 45 -7.28 -29.96 -12.26
C ILE A 45 -5.99 -30.62 -11.73
N SER A 46 -5.13 -31.15 -12.61
CA SER A 46 -3.87 -31.83 -12.27
C SER A 46 -3.16 -31.21 -11.05
N PRO A 47 -2.62 -32.01 -10.13
CA PRO A 47 -1.85 -31.50 -8.98
C PRO A 47 -0.59 -30.71 -9.38
N ASP A 48 -0.17 -30.77 -10.65
CA ASP A 48 0.96 -29.97 -11.17
C ASP A 48 0.57 -28.51 -11.47
N VAL A 49 -0.71 -28.13 -11.37
CA VAL A 49 -1.16 -26.75 -11.56
C VAL A 49 -0.84 -25.94 -10.31
N THR A 50 0.09 -24.98 -10.42
CA THR A 50 0.52 -24.11 -9.33
C THR A 50 -0.48 -22.99 -9.02
N THR A 51 -1.31 -22.61 -10.00
CA THR A 51 -2.31 -21.54 -9.87
C THR A 51 -3.46 -21.81 -10.83
N GLN A 52 -4.69 -21.79 -10.34
CA GLN A 52 -5.89 -21.94 -11.15
C GLN A 52 -6.84 -20.78 -10.91
N TYR A 53 -7.45 -20.31 -12.00
CA TYR A 53 -8.52 -19.31 -12.02
C TYR A 53 -9.75 -19.95 -12.64
N ASP A 54 -10.86 -19.94 -11.90
CA ASP A 54 -12.19 -20.33 -12.39
C ASP A 54 -12.99 -19.05 -12.63
N LEU A 55 -13.37 -18.77 -13.88
CA LEU A 55 -14.15 -17.58 -14.26
C LEU A 55 -15.49 -18.01 -14.86
N THR A 56 -16.59 -17.51 -14.31
CA THR A 56 -17.92 -17.69 -14.88
C THR A 56 -18.17 -16.67 -15.99
N ASN A 57 -19.13 -16.98 -16.88
CA ASN A 57 -19.51 -16.06 -17.96
C ASN A 57 -20.10 -14.73 -17.47
N ASP A 58 -20.58 -14.68 -16.21
CA ASP A 58 -21.09 -13.46 -15.57
C ASP A 58 -20.00 -12.70 -14.79
N GLY A 59 -18.73 -13.10 -14.93
CA GLY A 59 -17.58 -12.37 -14.36
C GLY A 59 -17.26 -12.69 -12.91
N ARG A 60 -18.00 -13.60 -12.27
CA ARG A 60 -17.62 -14.13 -10.95
C ARG A 60 -16.41 -15.04 -11.12
N TRP A 61 -15.48 -14.96 -10.18
CA TRP A 61 -14.27 -15.76 -10.26
C TRP A 61 -13.87 -16.32 -8.91
N HIS A 62 -13.10 -17.38 -8.96
CA HIS A 62 -12.38 -17.97 -7.85
C HIS A 62 -10.96 -18.27 -8.30
N ALA A 63 -9.98 -18.11 -7.43
CA ALA A 63 -8.62 -18.55 -7.71
C ALA A 63 -8.01 -19.23 -6.49
N ASN A 64 -7.13 -20.18 -6.77
CA ASN A 64 -6.27 -20.82 -5.77
C ASN A 64 -4.83 -20.90 -6.31
N GLY A 65 -3.87 -20.98 -5.41
CA GLY A 65 -2.46 -21.07 -5.75
C GLY A 65 -1.58 -21.01 -4.51
N GLU A 66 -0.27 -21.01 -4.74
CA GLU A 66 0.74 -20.97 -3.68
C GLU A 66 1.50 -19.62 -3.65
N ASN A 67 2.12 -19.31 -2.50
CA ASN A 67 3.10 -18.23 -2.34
C ASN A 67 2.63 -16.79 -2.61
N ARG A 68 1.35 -16.48 -2.37
CA ARG A 68 0.83 -15.11 -2.44
C ARG A 68 0.90 -14.41 -1.09
N ASN A 69 1.42 -13.19 -1.03
CA ASN A 69 1.43 -12.38 0.19
C ASN A 69 0.28 -11.35 0.19
N ILE A 70 0.00 -10.75 1.35
CA ILE A 70 -1.11 -9.80 1.52
C ILE A 70 -0.88 -8.52 0.71
N SER A 71 0.34 -8.01 0.67
CA SER A 71 0.68 -6.80 -0.11
C SER A 71 0.41 -7.00 -1.60
N ASP A 72 0.70 -8.17 -2.17
CA ASP A 72 0.40 -8.48 -3.58
C ASP A 72 -1.11 -8.50 -3.86
N ILE A 73 -1.93 -8.85 -2.87
CA ILE A 73 -3.39 -8.84 -2.98
C ILE A 73 -3.90 -7.40 -2.87
N LEU A 74 -3.40 -6.64 -1.90
CA LEU A 74 -3.75 -5.23 -1.73
C LEU A 74 -3.38 -4.42 -2.97
N ASP A 75 -2.23 -4.69 -3.59
CA ASP A 75 -1.79 -4.01 -4.80
C ASP A 75 -2.74 -4.29 -5.99
N GLU A 76 -3.20 -5.53 -6.16
CA GLU A 76 -4.19 -5.88 -7.18
C GLU A 76 -5.54 -5.19 -6.94
N LEU A 77 -5.99 -5.15 -5.68
CA LEU A 77 -7.27 -4.57 -5.30
C LEU A 77 -7.26 -3.04 -5.34
N SER A 78 -6.10 -2.40 -5.22
CA SER A 78 -5.95 -0.96 -5.00
C SER A 78 -6.64 -0.06 -6.02
N THR A 79 -6.88 -0.53 -7.24
CA THR A 79 -7.56 0.21 -8.33
C THR A 79 -9.00 -0.23 -8.60
N THR A 80 -9.47 -1.29 -7.95
CA THR A 80 -10.78 -1.90 -8.23
C THR A 80 -11.78 -1.76 -7.09
N VAL A 81 -11.28 -1.55 -5.86
CA VAL A 81 -12.13 -1.35 -4.68
C VAL A 81 -11.77 -0.09 -3.92
N ASP A 82 -12.77 0.49 -3.27
CA ASP A 82 -12.63 1.67 -2.42
C ASP A 82 -12.04 1.30 -1.06
N TYR A 83 -12.47 0.16 -0.50
CA TYR A 83 -12.05 -0.34 0.81
C TYR A 83 -11.58 -1.79 0.75
N THR A 84 -10.54 -2.12 1.54
CA THR A 84 -10.19 -3.51 1.85
C THR A 84 -10.11 -3.73 3.35
N LEU A 85 -10.87 -4.71 3.84
CA LEU A 85 -10.80 -5.16 5.23
C LEU A 85 -9.99 -6.46 5.32
N VAL A 86 -9.00 -6.52 6.20
CA VAL A 86 -8.08 -7.66 6.34
C VAL A 86 -8.26 -8.34 7.69
N ILE A 87 -8.82 -9.54 7.72
CA ILE A 87 -9.09 -10.31 8.93
C ILE A 87 -7.92 -11.25 9.24
N GLY A 88 -7.40 -11.19 10.46
CA GLY A 88 -6.44 -12.16 11.01
C GLY A 88 -4.97 -11.96 10.63
N ALA A 89 -4.66 -10.92 9.84
CA ALA A 89 -3.31 -10.62 9.37
C ALA A 89 -2.45 -9.92 10.43
N SER A 90 -2.07 -10.65 11.48
CA SER A 90 -1.34 -10.11 12.64
C SER A 90 0.07 -9.57 12.37
N SER A 91 0.60 -9.71 11.16
CA SER A 91 1.91 -9.19 10.74
C SER A 91 1.82 -8.14 9.63
N ALA A 92 0.60 -7.76 9.22
CA ALA A 92 0.40 -6.75 8.20
C ALA A 92 0.62 -5.34 8.77
N ARG A 93 1.44 -4.54 8.09
CA ARG A 93 1.70 -3.14 8.47
C ARG A 93 0.58 -2.23 7.95
N ILE A 94 -0.61 -2.41 8.49
CA ILE A 94 -1.82 -1.64 8.15
C ILE A 94 -2.50 -1.15 9.43
N PRO A 95 -3.25 -0.02 9.37
CA PRO A 95 -4.11 0.40 10.46
C PRO A 95 -4.98 -0.76 10.92
N THR A 96 -5.03 -1.06 12.21
CA THR A 96 -5.65 -2.28 12.72
C THR A 96 -6.57 -2.02 13.91
N VAL A 97 -7.74 -2.64 13.90
CA VAL A 97 -8.61 -2.76 15.08
C VAL A 97 -8.32 -4.08 15.78
N ALA A 98 -7.97 -4.01 17.06
CA ALA A 98 -7.69 -5.19 17.88
C ALA A 98 -8.88 -5.50 18.81
N LEU A 99 -9.49 -6.67 18.63
CA LEU A 99 -10.47 -7.23 19.56
C LEU A 99 -9.80 -8.25 20.49
N ASP A 100 -10.37 -8.42 21.69
CA ASP A 100 -9.85 -9.23 22.81
C ASP A 100 -8.56 -8.68 23.45
N THR A 101 -8.56 -8.54 24.78
CA THR A 101 -7.40 -8.07 25.58
C THR A 101 -6.16 -8.97 25.47
N ALA A 102 -6.32 -10.24 25.08
CA ALA A 102 -5.18 -11.14 24.86
C ALA A 102 -4.35 -10.77 23.62
N VAL A 103 -4.95 -10.07 22.64
CA VAL A 103 -4.24 -9.53 21.46
C VAL A 103 -3.46 -8.27 21.81
N THR A 104 -3.90 -7.52 22.83
CA THR A 104 -3.22 -6.31 23.31
C THR A 104 -2.14 -6.58 24.36
N ASP A 105 -2.25 -7.66 25.14
CA ASP A 105 -1.34 -7.97 26.28
C ASP A 105 -0.23 -8.98 25.96
N SER A 106 -0.36 -9.75 24.88
CA SER A 106 0.76 -10.57 24.40
C SER A 106 1.69 -9.71 23.57
N ASN A 107 3.00 -9.97 23.64
CA ASN A 107 4.05 -9.37 22.82
C ASN A 107 3.85 -9.64 21.30
N PHE A 108 2.70 -9.29 20.71
CA PHE A 108 2.57 -8.97 19.29
C PHE A 108 3.40 -7.71 19.11
N GLY A 109 4.64 -7.89 18.64
CA GLY A 109 5.71 -6.90 18.69
C GLY A 109 5.22 -5.47 18.56
N SER A 110 5.42 -4.68 19.62
CA SER A 110 4.98 -3.30 19.88
C SER A 110 5.25 -2.27 18.77
N GLU A 111 5.83 -2.65 17.64
CA GLU A 111 6.05 -1.81 16.46
C GLU A 111 5.44 -2.37 15.16
N SER A 112 4.84 -3.56 15.18
CA SER A 112 4.48 -4.31 13.96
C SER A 112 3.04 -4.08 13.52
N ASN A 113 2.13 -3.79 14.47
CA ASN A 113 0.72 -3.56 14.20
C ASN A 113 0.37 -2.12 14.58
N HIS A 114 -0.01 -1.32 13.59
CA HIS A 114 -0.48 0.04 13.79
C HIS A 114 -1.91 -0.02 14.35
N VAL A 115 -2.06 -0.41 15.62
CA VAL A 115 -3.37 -0.52 16.28
C VAL A 115 -3.95 0.88 16.44
N VAL A 116 -5.04 1.17 15.74
CA VAL A 116 -5.73 2.46 15.75
C VAL A 116 -6.93 2.48 16.71
N LEU A 117 -7.50 1.31 16.99
CA LEU A 117 -8.63 1.15 17.90
C LEU A 117 -8.57 -0.24 18.56
N SER A 118 -9.04 -0.33 19.80
CA SER A 118 -9.13 -1.59 20.53
C SER A 118 -10.49 -1.75 21.20
N GLY A 119 -11.02 -2.98 21.24
CA GLY A 119 -12.27 -3.30 21.92
C GLY A 119 -12.25 -4.69 22.56
N GLU A 120 -13.17 -4.96 23.48
CA GLU A 120 -13.26 -6.29 24.10
C GLU A 120 -13.81 -7.33 23.13
N SER A 121 -14.81 -6.95 22.33
CA SER A 121 -15.48 -7.81 21.34
C SER A 121 -16.19 -6.98 20.28
N ALA A 122 -16.60 -7.64 19.18
CA ALA A 122 -17.39 -7.00 18.13
C ALA A 122 -18.72 -6.41 18.66
N ALA A 123 -19.28 -6.95 19.75
CA ALA A 123 -20.53 -6.48 20.33
C ALA A 123 -20.40 -5.18 21.16
N THR A 124 -19.18 -4.79 21.52
CA THR A 124 -18.92 -3.66 22.45
C THR A 124 -18.16 -2.52 21.80
N VAL A 125 -17.46 -2.79 20.69
CA VAL A 125 -16.74 -1.78 19.93
C VAL A 125 -17.72 -0.87 19.19
N ASP A 126 -17.43 0.43 19.17
CA ASP A 126 -18.23 1.39 18.41
C ASP A 126 -17.91 1.26 16.91
N VAL A 127 -18.85 0.69 16.15
CA VAL A 127 -18.70 0.48 14.71
C VAL A 127 -18.53 1.82 13.96
N SER A 128 -19.17 2.89 14.42
CA SER A 128 -19.04 4.21 13.79
C SER A 128 -17.64 4.79 13.99
N GLU A 129 -17.00 4.55 15.13
CA GLU A 129 -15.59 4.90 15.33
C GLU A 129 -14.66 4.08 14.42
N VAL A 130 -14.96 2.80 14.21
CA VAL A 130 -14.19 1.93 13.28
C VAL A 130 -14.34 2.39 11.82
N VAL A 131 -15.55 2.76 11.40
CA VAL A 131 -15.80 3.33 10.07
C VAL A 131 -15.03 4.64 9.89
N ALA A 132 -15.08 5.53 10.88
CA ALA A 132 -14.31 6.76 10.84
C ALA A 132 -12.80 6.49 10.76
N ALA A 133 -12.30 5.47 11.48
CA ALA A 133 -10.89 5.09 11.45
C ALA A 133 -10.44 4.61 10.06
N VAL A 134 -11.27 3.84 9.33
CA VAL A 134 -10.92 3.42 7.96
C VAL A 134 -11.05 4.55 6.94
N GLU A 135 -12.03 5.43 7.08
CA GLU A 135 -12.23 6.57 6.16
C GLU A 135 -11.14 7.63 6.29
N THR A 136 -10.65 7.84 7.52
CA THR A 136 -9.61 8.83 7.83
C THR A 136 -8.19 8.27 7.77
N ALA A 137 -8.03 6.96 7.58
CA ALA A 137 -6.72 6.35 7.41
C ALA A 137 -5.98 6.93 6.20
N GLU A 138 -4.65 6.86 6.25
CA GLU A 138 -3.84 7.14 5.06
C GLU A 138 -4.19 6.15 3.96
N PRO A 139 -4.50 6.63 2.74
CA PRO A 139 -4.88 5.77 1.65
C PRO A 139 -3.72 4.85 1.28
N TYR A 140 -4.03 3.59 0.95
CA TYR A 140 -3.07 2.67 0.40
C TYR A 140 -2.76 3.05 -1.06
N ILE A 141 -1.58 3.64 -1.28
CA ILE A 141 -1.10 4.11 -2.58
C ILE A 141 -0.12 3.13 -3.20
N THR A 142 -0.39 2.79 -4.45
CA THR A 142 0.47 1.96 -5.32
C THR A 142 0.77 2.69 -6.61
N LEU A 143 1.79 2.23 -7.35
CA LEU A 143 2.06 2.72 -8.70
C LEU A 143 0.80 2.67 -9.59
N SER A 144 0.04 1.58 -9.52
CA SER A 144 -1.19 1.40 -10.29
C SER A 144 -2.24 2.46 -9.94
N THR A 145 -2.42 2.78 -8.65
CA THR A 145 -3.37 3.84 -8.25
C THR A 145 -2.97 5.21 -8.79
N LEU A 146 -1.68 5.54 -8.78
CA LEU A 146 -1.18 6.82 -9.30
C LEU A 146 -1.31 6.88 -10.83
N VAL A 147 -1.05 5.77 -11.52
CA VAL A 147 -1.27 5.65 -12.96
C VAL A 147 -2.76 5.88 -13.33
N GLU A 148 -3.69 5.32 -12.57
CA GLU A 148 -5.12 5.56 -12.80
C GLU A 148 -5.53 7.00 -12.48
N ARG A 149 -4.94 7.63 -11.45
CA ARG A 149 -5.17 9.06 -11.15
C ARG A 149 -4.74 9.97 -12.29
N VAL A 150 -3.53 9.81 -12.81
CA VAL A 150 -3.08 10.67 -13.93
C VAL A 150 -3.94 10.45 -15.17
N LYS A 151 -4.40 9.21 -15.44
CA LYS A 151 -5.32 8.91 -16.54
C LYS A 151 -6.69 9.55 -16.39
N ALA A 152 -7.11 9.89 -15.17
CA ALA A 152 -8.35 10.62 -14.91
C ALA A 152 -8.24 12.13 -15.21
N SER A 153 -7.06 12.64 -15.60
CA SER A 153 -6.88 14.03 -16.05
C SER A 153 -7.83 14.37 -17.19
N SER A 154 -8.38 15.60 -17.18
CA SER A 154 -9.23 16.11 -18.26
C SER A 154 -8.51 16.15 -19.62
N GLU A 155 -7.17 16.20 -19.60
CA GLU A 155 -6.33 16.25 -20.79
C GLU A 155 -5.88 14.85 -21.26
N ALA A 156 -6.33 13.76 -20.62
CA ALA A 156 -5.90 12.39 -20.94
C ALA A 156 -6.13 12.00 -22.39
N GLY A 157 -7.16 12.55 -23.05
CA GLY A 157 -7.43 12.31 -24.48
C GLY A 157 -6.34 12.86 -25.42
N ARG A 158 -5.44 13.73 -24.93
CA ARG A 158 -4.30 14.29 -25.68
C ARG A 158 -2.98 13.59 -25.37
N ALA A 159 -2.97 12.72 -24.37
CA ALA A 159 -1.77 12.05 -23.89
C ALA A 159 -1.42 10.85 -24.76
N GLY A 160 -0.13 10.72 -25.09
CA GLY A 160 0.44 9.59 -25.81
C GLY A 160 1.49 8.82 -25.00
N ALA A 161 1.85 9.30 -23.82
CA ALA A 161 2.88 8.70 -22.98
C ALA A 161 2.52 8.79 -21.49
N ILE A 162 2.75 7.69 -20.78
CA ILE A 162 2.91 7.67 -19.33
C ILE A 162 4.34 7.19 -19.07
N ALA A 163 5.09 7.97 -18.31
CA ALA A 163 6.41 7.57 -17.83
C ALA A 163 6.37 7.48 -16.31
N THR A 164 7.07 6.49 -15.76
CA THR A 164 7.11 6.24 -14.32
C THR A 164 8.54 6.03 -13.84
N PHE A 165 8.81 6.48 -12.61
CA PHE A 165 9.99 6.10 -11.85
C PHE A 165 9.52 5.39 -10.58
N THR A 166 10.15 4.26 -10.27
CA THR A 166 9.96 3.53 -9.01
C THR A 166 11.30 3.38 -8.32
N GLY A 167 11.44 3.99 -7.14
CA GLY A 167 12.55 3.67 -6.25
C GLY A 167 12.20 2.45 -5.41
N ARG A 168 13.20 1.59 -5.18
CA ARG A 168 13.07 0.35 -4.40
C ARG A 168 14.21 0.25 -3.39
N VAL A 169 13.92 -0.24 -2.19
CA VAL A 169 14.93 -0.53 -1.18
C VAL A 169 15.84 -1.65 -1.66
N ARG A 170 17.14 -1.37 -1.72
CA ARG A 170 18.15 -2.35 -2.14
C ARG A 170 18.64 -3.16 -0.94
N ALA A 171 19.17 -4.34 -1.22
CA ALA A 171 19.75 -5.19 -0.18
C ALA A 171 21.13 -4.71 0.30
N ARG A 172 21.85 -4.01 -0.58
CA ARG A 172 23.14 -3.38 -0.36
C ARG A 172 23.24 -2.18 -1.28
N ASP A 173 23.92 -1.13 -0.83
CA ASP A 173 24.26 0.01 -1.68
C ASP A 173 25.53 -0.28 -2.48
N ASP A 174 26.56 -0.87 -1.85
CA ASP A 174 27.76 -1.43 -2.49
C ASP A 174 28.08 -2.87 -2.03
N ASP A 175 28.93 -3.60 -2.77
CA ASP A 175 29.24 -5.03 -2.50
C ASP A 175 29.82 -5.28 -1.09
N ASP A 176 30.52 -4.28 -0.55
CA ASP A 176 31.19 -4.29 0.75
C ASP A 176 30.28 -3.82 1.91
N ASP A 177 29.07 -3.33 1.63
CA ASP A 177 28.17 -2.83 2.66
C ASP A 177 27.43 -3.97 3.40
N PRO A 178 27.16 -3.80 4.71
CA PRO A 178 26.33 -4.72 5.46
C PRO A 178 24.92 -4.77 4.86
N LYS A 179 24.28 -5.95 4.92
CA LYS A 179 22.97 -6.16 4.32
C LYS A 179 21.92 -5.29 5.01
N THR A 180 21.25 -4.42 4.26
CA THR A 180 20.10 -3.63 4.73
C THR A 180 18.92 -4.56 5.00
N VAL A 181 18.38 -4.48 6.22
CA VAL A 181 17.19 -5.25 6.63
C VAL A 181 15.93 -4.44 6.31
N SER A 182 15.92 -3.18 6.75
CA SER A 182 14.84 -2.23 6.50
C SER A 182 15.36 -0.80 6.55
N LEU A 183 14.57 0.10 5.98
CA LEU A 183 14.77 1.54 6.07
C LEU A 183 13.52 2.14 6.71
N ARG A 184 13.70 3.06 7.66
CA ARG A 184 12.61 3.85 8.24
C ARG A 184 12.68 5.26 7.66
N PHE A 185 11.56 5.74 7.13
CA PHE A 185 11.43 7.08 6.58
C PHE A 185 10.48 7.91 7.43
N GLU A 186 10.93 9.09 7.81
CA GLU A 186 10.14 10.05 8.58
C GLU A 186 10.01 11.36 7.81
N THR A 187 8.84 11.97 7.90
CA THR A 187 8.50 13.24 7.24
C THR A 187 7.96 14.22 8.27
N TYR A 188 8.17 15.51 8.01
CA TYR A 188 7.34 16.55 8.62
C TYR A 188 6.12 16.71 7.72
N ASP A 189 5.10 15.89 7.95
CA ASP A 189 4.06 15.53 6.98
C ASP A 189 3.47 16.72 6.22
N SER A 190 3.10 17.80 6.92
CA SER A 190 2.53 18.97 6.26
C SER A 190 3.50 19.65 5.27
N VAL A 191 4.80 19.68 5.57
CA VAL A 191 5.79 20.37 4.73
C VAL A 191 6.20 19.50 3.55
N ALA A 192 6.38 18.19 3.76
CA ALA A 192 6.77 17.27 2.69
C ALA A 192 5.70 17.21 1.60
N ASP A 193 4.45 17.06 2.00
CA ASP A 193 3.29 17.05 1.11
C ASP A 193 3.14 18.35 0.33
N ASP A 194 3.25 19.51 1.00
CA ASP A 194 3.13 20.81 0.36
C ASP A 194 4.25 21.02 -0.69
N ARG A 195 5.48 20.58 -0.39
CA ARG A 195 6.59 20.64 -1.36
C ARG A 195 6.39 19.70 -2.54
N MET A 196 5.89 18.48 -2.31
CA MET A 196 5.56 17.57 -3.43
C MET A 196 4.51 18.19 -4.36
N ARG A 197 3.44 18.78 -3.80
CA ARG A 197 2.38 19.46 -4.58
C ARG A 197 2.90 20.68 -5.36
N GLU A 198 3.82 21.43 -4.78
CA GLU A 198 4.49 22.56 -5.45
C GLU A 198 5.32 22.07 -6.65
N ILE A 199 6.14 21.03 -6.46
CA ILE A 199 6.92 20.41 -7.54
C ILE A 199 6.00 19.88 -8.64
N GLU A 200 4.94 19.15 -8.30
CA GLU A 200 3.95 18.65 -9.26
C GLU A 200 3.35 19.79 -10.09
N SER A 201 2.90 20.86 -9.42
CA SER A 201 2.30 22.01 -10.08
C SER A 201 3.26 22.66 -11.07
N GLU A 202 4.52 22.89 -10.67
CA GLU A 202 5.55 23.48 -11.53
C GLU A 202 5.93 22.57 -12.71
N LEU A 203 5.93 21.25 -12.53
CA LEU A 203 6.20 20.29 -13.61
C LEU A 203 5.05 20.24 -14.62
N ILE A 204 3.80 20.40 -14.17
CA ILE A 204 2.61 20.44 -15.03
C ILE A 204 2.58 21.70 -15.91
N GLU A 205 3.24 22.79 -15.52
CA GLU A 205 3.33 24.01 -16.35
C GLU A 205 4.15 23.82 -17.64
N ARG A 206 4.85 22.68 -17.80
CA ARG A 206 5.61 22.37 -19.01
C ARG A 206 4.69 22.04 -20.18
N ASP A 207 5.04 22.59 -21.34
CA ASP A 207 4.37 22.27 -22.59
C ASP A 207 4.39 20.75 -22.84
N GLY A 208 3.18 20.18 -22.98
CA GLY A 208 3.01 18.75 -23.26
C GLY A 208 2.94 17.84 -22.04
N VAL A 209 3.00 18.37 -20.81
CA VAL A 209 2.73 17.64 -19.57
C VAL A 209 1.27 17.88 -19.14
N PHE A 210 0.58 16.82 -18.75
CA PHE A 210 -0.88 16.86 -18.49
C PHE A 210 -1.27 16.48 -17.07
N ALA A 211 -0.44 15.69 -16.40
CA ALA A 211 -0.58 15.36 -14.98
C ALA A 211 0.75 14.83 -14.46
N VAL A 212 1.04 15.11 -13.19
CA VAL A 212 2.20 14.63 -12.46
C VAL A 212 1.74 14.22 -11.07
N GLU A 213 2.15 13.04 -10.62
CA GLU A 213 1.96 12.57 -9.24
C GLU A 213 3.32 12.15 -8.67
N LEU A 214 3.64 12.67 -7.50
CA LEU A 214 4.79 12.35 -6.68
C LEU A 214 4.32 11.70 -5.38
N PHE A 215 4.92 10.58 -5.04
CA PHE A 215 4.58 9.88 -3.81
C PHE A 215 5.82 9.24 -3.20
N HIS A 216 5.96 9.35 -1.89
CA HIS A 216 7.00 8.68 -1.13
C HIS A 216 6.40 8.01 0.11
N LYS A 217 6.63 6.70 0.27
CA LYS A 217 6.20 5.96 1.45
C LYS A 217 6.97 6.41 2.68
N THR A 218 6.28 6.47 3.80
CA THR A 218 6.84 6.76 5.12
C THR A 218 6.75 5.52 6.01
N GLY A 219 7.38 5.55 7.18
CA GLY A 219 7.45 4.42 8.08
C GLY A 219 8.50 3.39 7.68
N VAL A 220 8.32 2.14 8.14
CA VAL A 220 9.30 1.06 7.96
C VAL A 220 9.04 0.35 6.63
N ILE A 221 10.04 0.40 5.75
CA ILE A 221 10.05 -0.19 4.42
C ILE A 221 11.12 -1.28 4.37
N ASN A 222 10.72 -2.50 4.03
CA ASN A 222 11.66 -3.61 3.98
C ASN A 222 12.47 -3.62 2.70
N ASN A 223 13.58 -4.34 2.74
CA ASN A 223 14.35 -4.71 1.56
C ASN A 223 13.46 -5.28 0.45
N GLY A 224 13.62 -4.75 -0.77
CA GLY A 224 12.87 -5.17 -1.95
C GLY A 224 11.52 -4.47 -2.14
N GLU A 225 11.05 -3.70 -1.15
CA GLU A 225 9.80 -2.94 -1.27
C GLU A 225 9.99 -1.63 -2.04
N ASP A 226 8.97 -1.27 -2.82
CA ASP A 226 8.91 0.00 -3.53
C ASP A 226 8.62 1.14 -2.56
N ILE A 227 9.33 2.25 -2.70
CA ILE A 227 9.33 3.36 -1.75
C ILE A 227 8.87 4.68 -2.34
N VAL A 228 9.27 5.01 -3.57
CA VAL A 228 8.95 6.31 -4.18
C VAL A 228 8.44 6.07 -5.58
N PHE A 229 7.40 6.81 -5.95
CA PHE A 229 6.81 6.81 -7.27
C PHE A 229 6.81 8.23 -7.84
N VAL A 230 7.18 8.36 -9.10
CA VAL A 230 6.91 9.54 -9.94
C VAL A 230 6.13 9.05 -11.13
N VAL A 231 4.96 9.62 -11.40
CA VAL A 231 4.11 9.26 -12.52
C VAL A 231 3.79 10.51 -13.33
N VAL A 232 4.13 10.51 -14.61
CA VAL A 232 3.87 11.64 -15.51
C VAL A 232 3.04 11.18 -16.68
N LEU A 233 1.95 11.90 -16.93
CA LEU A 233 1.17 11.80 -18.16
C LEU A 233 1.55 12.96 -19.09
N ALA A 234 1.93 12.64 -20.33
CA ALA A 234 2.37 13.63 -21.30
C ALA A 234 1.90 13.30 -22.73
N GLY A 235 1.97 14.31 -23.59
CA GLY A 235 1.65 14.20 -25.02
C GLY A 235 2.57 13.21 -25.74
N HIS A 236 3.88 13.29 -25.50
CA HIS A 236 4.84 12.38 -26.09
C HIS A 236 5.90 11.92 -25.09
N ARG A 237 6.68 10.92 -25.50
CA ARG A 237 7.69 10.27 -24.65
C ARG A 237 8.80 11.21 -24.19
N GLN A 238 9.13 12.24 -24.98
CA GLN A 238 10.26 13.12 -24.68
C GLN A 238 9.95 13.94 -23.43
N GLU A 239 8.81 14.64 -23.44
CA GLU A 239 8.33 15.43 -22.31
C GLU A 239 8.09 14.53 -21.09
N ALA A 240 7.57 13.30 -21.30
CA ALA A 240 7.36 12.33 -20.23
C ALA A 240 8.67 11.97 -19.52
N PHE A 241 9.72 11.59 -20.26
CA PHE A 241 11.00 11.17 -19.66
C PHE A 241 11.75 12.34 -19.02
N GLU A 242 11.78 13.50 -19.67
CA GLU A 242 12.41 14.70 -19.12
C GLU A 242 11.75 15.11 -17.80
N THR A 243 10.42 15.04 -17.73
CA THR A 243 9.65 15.42 -16.55
C THR A 243 9.73 14.40 -15.43
N VAL A 244 9.71 13.09 -15.72
CA VAL A 244 9.92 12.06 -14.67
C VAL A 244 11.31 12.18 -14.05
N SER A 245 12.34 12.37 -14.88
CA SER A 245 13.72 12.52 -14.42
C SER A 245 13.86 13.76 -13.53
N ASP A 246 13.28 14.88 -13.94
CA ASP A 246 13.30 16.08 -13.12
C ASP A 246 12.51 15.91 -11.82
N GLY A 247 11.31 15.32 -11.88
CA GLY A 247 10.47 15.09 -10.71
C GLY A 247 11.16 14.29 -9.61
N ILE A 248 11.88 13.22 -9.95
CA ILE A 248 12.63 12.47 -8.93
C ILE A 248 13.83 13.24 -8.39
N ASN A 249 14.52 14.02 -9.24
CA ASN A 249 15.66 14.83 -8.79
C ASN A 249 15.21 15.92 -7.81
N ARG A 250 14.12 16.62 -8.14
CA ARG A 250 13.52 17.65 -7.30
C ARG A 250 12.95 17.09 -6.01
N LEU A 251 12.24 15.96 -6.07
CA LEU A 251 11.74 15.28 -4.87
C LEU A 251 12.88 15.03 -3.89
N LYS A 252 14.01 14.47 -4.36
CA LYS A 252 15.18 14.19 -3.52
C LYS A 252 15.89 15.43 -2.99
N ALA A 253 15.89 16.52 -3.76
CA ALA A 253 16.62 17.73 -3.41
C ALA A 253 15.81 18.68 -2.50
N GLU A 254 14.49 18.73 -2.69
CA GLU A 254 13.63 19.78 -2.13
C GLU A 254 12.67 19.27 -1.03
N VAL A 255 12.32 17.97 -1.04
CA VAL A 255 11.34 17.42 -0.09
C VAL A 255 12.07 16.91 1.17
N PRO A 256 11.71 17.40 2.37
CA PRO A 256 12.38 17.02 3.62
C PRO A 256 11.94 15.63 4.11
N ILE A 257 12.62 14.60 3.62
CA ILE A 257 12.41 13.20 4.01
C ILE A 257 13.67 12.67 4.72
N PHE A 258 13.53 12.15 5.93
CA PHE A 258 14.64 11.64 6.72
C PHE A 258 14.71 10.11 6.66
N LYS A 259 15.88 9.57 6.33
CA LYS A 259 16.15 8.13 6.27
C LYS A 259 16.91 7.66 7.52
N HIS A 260 16.36 6.68 8.23
CA HIS A 260 17.07 5.85 9.19
C HIS A 260 17.29 4.46 8.60
N GLU A 261 18.50 3.91 8.74
CA GLU A 261 18.86 2.62 8.15
C GLU A 261 19.16 1.60 9.25
N THR A 262 18.50 0.44 9.18
CA THR A 262 18.76 -0.70 10.07
C THR A 262 19.45 -1.81 9.27
N THR A 263 20.66 -2.15 9.71
CA THR A 263 21.48 -3.21 9.09
C THR A 263 21.52 -4.45 9.96
N VAL A 264 22.06 -5.56 9.43
CA VAL A 264 22.25 -6.80 10.19
C VAL A 264 23.28 -6.70 11.32
N GLU A 265 24.10 -5.64 11.38
CA GLU A 265 25.20 -5.49 12.34
C GLU A 265 24.98 -4.34 13.34
N GLU A 266 24.43 -3.18 12.92
CA GLU A 266 24.17 -2.01 13.79
C GLU A 266 22.98 -1.13 13.27
N ASP A 267 22.36 -0.34 14.17
CA ASP A 267 21.36 0.70 13.87
C ASP A 267 22.04 2.08 13.78
N PHE A 268 21.93 2.80 12.65
CA PHE A 268 22.49 4.16 12.54
C PHE A 268 21.67 5.11 11.64
N TRP A 269 21.61 6.38 12.02
CA TRP A 269 20.97 7.46 11.24
C TRP A 269 21.89 7.90 10.09
N VAL A 270 21.36 7.90 8.86
CA VAL A 270 22.11 8.37 7.68
C VAL A 270 21.51 9.70 7.21
N HIS A 271 22.25 10.79 7.41
CA HIS A 271 22.00 12.04 6.69
C HIS A 271 23.00 12.17 5.55
N LYS A 272 22.61 11.81 4.33
CA LYS A 272 23.33 12.28 3.14
C LYS A 272 22.59 13.45 2.52
N ARG A 273 23.23 14.62 2.58
CA ARG A 273 23.00 15.72 1.65
C ARG A 273 24.08 15.60 0.59
N ASP A 274 23.69 15.30 -0.64
CA ASP A 274 24.47 15.60 -1.84
C ASP A 274 23.65 16.56 -2.70
#